data_AF-A0A084FWT1-F1
#
_entry.id   AF-A0A084FWT1-F1
#
_cell.length_a   1.000
_cell.length_b   1.000
_cell.length_c   1.000
_cell.angle_alpha   90.00
_cell.angle_beta   90.00
_cell.angle_gamma   90.00
#
_symmetry.space_group_name_H-M   'P 1'
#
loop_
_entity.id
_entity.type
_entity.pdbx_description
1 polymer ?
#
loop_
_entity_poly.entity_id
_entity_poly.type
_entity_poly.pdbx_seq_one_letter_code
_entity_poly.pdbx_strand_id
1 'polypeptide(L)'
;MQIELKCGHIKRIVEAWCEDYCKTEIRCPPNIVHWEYRVDSVCRGCRPPKPLPPQWEAMIRRDRTSLRLRQGEGGMAHNDRLVEEA
;
A
#
# COMPACT_ATOMS: atom_id res chain seq x y z
N MET A 1 -18.60 -1.65 -1.26
CA MET A 1 -18.96 -2.29 0.05
C MET A 1 -18.38 -1.56 1.26
N GLN A 2 -18.90 -1.87 2.45
CA GLN A 2 -18.37 -1.48 3.76
C GLN A 2 -18.00 -2.72 4.58
N ILE A 3 -16.83 -2.71 5.22
CA ILE A 3 -16.34 -3.81 6.06
C ILE A 3 -16.05 -3.28 7.46
N GLU A 4 -16.67 -3.89 8.47
CA GLU A 4 -16.31 -3.67 9.86
C GLU A 4 -15.25 -4.69 10.30
N LEU A 5 -14.18 -4.18 10.91
CA LEU A 5 -13.02 -4.97 11.33
C LEU A 5 -13.13 -5.33 12.81
N LYS A 6 -12.39 -6.35 13.25
CA LYS A 6 -12.32 -6.74 14.67
C LYS A 6 -12.03 -5.57 15.62
N CYS A 7 -11.21 -4.63 15.19
CA CYS A 7 -10.83 -3.43 15.94
C CYS A 7 -11.91 -2.32 15.96
N GLY A 8 -13.13 -2.57 15.48
CA GLY A 8 -14.23 -1.59 15.40
C GLY A 8 -14.10 -0.55 14.28
N HIS A 9 -12.96 -0.53 13.58
CA HIS A 9 -12.75 0.36 12.44
C HIS A 9 -13.50 -0.12 11.20
N ILE A 10 -13.94 0.86 10.42
CA ILE A 10 -14.67 0.64 9.17
C ILE A 10 -13.73 0.85 7.98
N LYS A 11 -13.66 -0.14 7.09
CA LYS A 11 -12.98 -0.04 5.79
C LYS A 11 -14.02 0.05 4.68
N ARG A 12 -13.97 1.13 3.89
CA ARG A 12 -14.78 1.25 2.67
C ARG A 12 -13.94 0.84 1.47
N ILE A 13 -14.51 -0.03 0.64
CA ILE A 13 -13.88 -0.44 -0.62
C ILE A 13 -14.79 0.06 -1.75
N VAL A 14 -14.18 0.84 -2.63
CA VAL A 14 -14.80 1.32 -3.86
C VAL A 14 -14.77 0.16 -4.87
N GLU A 15 -15.93 -0.22 -5.38
CA GLU A 15 -16.05 -1.23 -6.45
C GLU A 15 -15.98 -0.59 -7.83
N ALA A 16 -16.55 0.61 -7.96
CA ALA A 16 -16.50 1.42 -9.17
C ALA A 16 -16.53 2.91 -8.79
N TRP A 17 -15.92 3.73 -9.64
CA TRP A 17 -16.02 5.19 -9.54
C TRP A 17 -17.27 5.68 -10.29
N CYS A 18 -18.00 6.64 -9.72
CA CYS A 18 -19.06 7.36 -10.43
C CYS A 18 -18.46 8.12 -11.63
N GLU A 19 -19.21 8.28 -12.72
CA GLU A 19 -18.74 9.04 -13.89
C GLU A 19 -18.37 10.49 -13.54
N ASP A 20 -19.08 11.08 -12.59
CA ASP A 20 -18.82 12.44 -12.12
C ASP A 20 -17.45 12.55 -11.44
N TYR A 21 -17.03 11.53 -10.69
CA TYR A 21 -15.68 11.50 -10.11
C TYR A 21 -14.61 11.47 -11.20
N CYS A 22 -14.83 10.71 -12.28
CA CYS A 22 -13.87 10.66 -13.39
C CYS A 22 -13.69 12.02 -14.09
N LYS A 23 -14.70 12.88 -14.07
CA LYS A 23 -14.67 14.21 -14.70
C LYS A 23 -14.18 15.31 -13.76
N THR A 24 -14.58 15.23 -12.49
CA THR A 24 -14.39 16.31 -11.52
C THR A 24 -13.25 16.04 -10.54
N GLU A 25 -12.84 14.79 -10.39
CA GLU A 25 -11.96 14.30 -9.33
C GLU A 25 -12.49 14.60 -7.90
N ILE A 26 -13.74 15.06 -7.77
CA ILE A 26 -14.40 15.34 -6.50
C ILE A 26 -15.11 14.08 -6.03
N ARG A 27 -14.78 13.64 -4.81
CA ARG A 27 -15.35 12.41 -4.24
C ARG A 27 -16.86 12.52 -4.07
N CYS A 28 -17.60 11.66 -4.78
CA CYS A 28 -19.02 11.41 -4.55
C CYS A 28 -19.25 10.90 -3.11
N PRO A 29 -20.42 11.16 -2.49
CA PRO A 29 -20.85 10.44 -1.30
C PRO A 29 -20.85 8.93 -1.53
N PRO A 30 -20.43 8.11 -0.56
CA PRO A 30 -20.34 6.67 -0.75
C PRO A 30 -21.73 6.04 -0.86
N ASN A 31 -21.96 5.28 -1.92
CA ASN A 31 -23.11 4.37 -2.03
C ASN A 31 -22.73 3.00 -1.46
N ILE A 32 -23.30 2.63 -0.31
CA ILE A 32 -22.97 1.38 0.39
C ILE A 32 -23.98 0.30 -0.02
N VAL A 33 -23.56 -0.58 -0.93
CA VAL A 33 -24.40 -1.68 -1.45
C VAL A 33 -24.28 -2.98 -0.65
N HIS A 34 -23.24 -3.11 0.18
CA HIS A 34 -22.95 -4.34 0.92
C HIS A 34 -22.21 -4.04 2.22
N TRP A 35 -22.52 -4.82 3.26
CA TRP A 35 -21.87 -4.79 4.57
C TRP A 35 -21.34 -6.16 4.96
N GLU A 36 -20.12 -6.22 5.48
CA GLU A 36 -19.49 -7.44 6.00
C GLU A 36 -18.76 -7.18 7.33
N TYR A 37 -18.84 -8.11 8.29
CA TYR A 37 -18.01 -8.09 9.50
C TYR A 37 -16.89 -9.13 9.40
N ARG A 38 -15.63 -8.69 9.56
CA ARG A 38 -14.45 -9.57 9.48
C ARG A 38 -13.73 -9.67 10.83
N VAL A 39 -13.96 -10.78 11.51
CA VAL A 39 -13.38 -11.11 12.83
C VAL A 39 -11.86 -11.24 12.80
N ASP A 40 -11.27 -11.70 11.70
CA ASP A 40 -9.83 -11.95 11.63
C ASP A 40 -9.02 -10.78 11.05
N SER A 41 -9.70 -9.74 10.58
CA SER A 41 -9.05 -8.60 9.95
C SER A 41 -8.87 -7.44 10.92
N VAL A 42 -7.65 -6.91 10.99
CA VAL A 42 -7.31 -5.71 11.75
C VAL A 42 -6.86 -4.57 10.84
N CYS A 43 -7.14 -3.34 11.27
CA CYS A 43 -6.75 -2.13 10.54
C CYS A 43 -5.21 -1.98 10.48
N ARG A 44 -4.68 -1.18 9.53
CA ARG A 44 -3.23 -0.95 9.44
C ARG A 44 -2.64 -0.32 10.71
N GLY A 45 -3.34 0.64 11.33
CA GLY A 45 -2.89 1.27 12.57
C GLY A 45 -3.01 0.37 13.81
N CYS A 46 -3.87 -0.64 13.74
CA CYS A 46 -4.12 -1.61 14.80
C CYS A 46 -3.22 -2.84 14.69
N ARG A 47 -2.58 -3.02 13.53
CA ARG A 47 -1.71 -4.16 13.27
C ARG A 47 -0.43 -3.97 14.09
N PRO A 48 -0.03 -4.95 14.92
CA PRO A 48 1.21 -4.83 15.67
C PRO A 48 2.38 -4.68 14.70
N PRO A 49 3.41 -3.90 15.08
CA PRO A 49 4.62 -3.81 14.28
C PRO A 49 5.18 -5.21 14.07
N LYS A 50 5.71 -5.46 12.87
CA LYS A 50 6.45 -6.71 12.66
C LYS A 50 7.62 -6.72 13.65
N PRO A 51 7.91 -7.86 14.30
CA PRO A 51 9.10 -7.97 15.11
C PRO A 51 10.31 -7.60 14.25
N LEU A 52 11.25 -6.87 14.84
CA LEU A 52 12.51 -6.62 14.18
C LEU A 52 13.14 -7.96 13.81
N PRO A 53 13.67 -8.10 12.58
CA PRO A 53 14.36 -9.32 12.22
C PRO A 53 15.55 -9.54 13.16
N PRO A 54 15.93 -10.79 13.43
CA PRO A 54 17.15 -11.09 14.17
C PRO A 54 18.35 -10.37 13.55
N GLN A 55 19.32 -10.02 14.38
CA GLN A 55 20.49 -9.21 13.96
C GLN A 55 21.24 -9.82 12.76
N TRP A 56 21.32 -11.16 12.71
CA TRP A 56 21.96 -11.88 11.61
C TRP A 56 21.19 -11.79 10.28
N GLU A 57 19.86 -11.64 10.32
CA GLU A 57 19.06 -11.56 9.10
C GLU A 57 19.29 -10.23 8.36
N ALA A 58 19.57 -9.16 9.11
CA ALA A 58 19.98 -7.87 8.54
C ALA A 58 21.35 -7.96 7.82
N MET A 59 22.16 -8.97 8.14
CA MET A 59 23.47 -9.19 7.53
C MET A 59 23.38 -10.00 6.21
N ILE A 60 22.23 -10.61 5.91
CA ILE A 60 22.03 -11.36 4.67
C ILE A 60 21.99 -10.36 3.50
N ARG A 61 23.04 -10.36 2.68
CA ARG A 61 23.07 -9.63 1.41
C ARG A 61 22.06 -10.25 0.46
N ARG A 62 20.88 -9.65 0.39
CA ARG A 62 19.89 -9.95 -0.65
C ARG A 62 20.27 -9.15 -1.87
N ASP A 63 20.98 -9.76 -2.81
CA ASP A 63 21.35 -9.09 -4.06
C ASP A 63 20.08 -8.61 -4.76
N ARG A 64 19.99 -7.30 -5.05
CA ARG A 64 18.87 -6.69 -5.79
C ARG A 64 18.59 -7.39 -7.12
N THR A 65 19.56 -8.12 -7.67
CA THR A 65 19.47 -8.95 -8.87
C THR A 65 18.43 -10.08 -8.73
N SER A 66 18.33 -10.69 -7.54
CA SER A 66 17.37 -11.77 -7.26
C SER A 66 15.92 -11.30 -7.14
N LEU A 67 15.70 -10.03 -6.78
CA LEU A 67 14.37 -9.40 -6.74
C LEU A 67 13.87 -9.01 -8.14
N ARG A 68 14.77 -8.72 -9.09
CA ARG A 68 14.41 -8.37 -10.49
C ARG A 68 13.95 -9.57 -11.32
N LEU A 69 14.39 -10.80 -11.01
CA LEU A 69 13.95 -11.99 -11.77
C LEU A 69 12.49 -12.41 -11.50
N ARG A 70 11.80 -11.80 -10.53
CA ARG A 70 10.34 -11.97 -10.32
C ARG A 70 9.49 -10.79 -10.80
N GLN A 71 10.09 -9.64 -11.08
CA GLN A 71 9.38 -8.46 -11.57
C GLN A 71 10.07 -8.02 -12.86
N GLY A 72 9.51 -8.46 -13.99
CA GLY A 72 9.93 -7.98 -15.29
C GLY A 72 9.91 -6.45 -15.33
N GLU A 73 10.99 -5.89 -15.88
CA GLU A 73 11.09 -4.63 -16.63
C GLU A 73 10.64 -3.35 -15.87
N GLY A 74 11.43 -2.32 -15.63
CA GLY A 74 12.60 -1.74 -16.30
C GLY A 74 12.84 -0.36 -15.66
N GLY A 75 14.04 0.21 -15.84
CA GLY A 75 14.32 1.57 -15.36
C GLY A 75 15.79 1.83 -15.10
N MET A 76 16.48 2.33 -16.13
CA MET A 76 17.77 3.02 -16.00
C MET A 76 17.56 4.30 -15.20
N ALA A 77 18.44 4.56 -14.23
CA ALA A 77 18.61 5.90 -13.68
C ALA A 77 20.11 6.18 -13.63
N HIS A 78 20.60 6.86 -14.66
CA HIS A 78 21.83 7.63 -14.59
C HIS A 78 21.40 9.07 -14.30
N ASN A 79 21.91 9.66 -13.22
CA ASN A 79 22.19 11.08 -13.24
C ASN A 79 23.21 11.45 -12.17
N ASP A 80 24.43 11.71 -12.62
CA ASP A 80 25.41 12.50 -11.91
C ASP A 80 24.87 13.93 -11.75
N ARG A 81 24.87 14.42 -10.51
CA ARG A 81 24.67 15.84 -10.24
C ARG A 81 25.57 16.26 -9.08
N LEU A 82 26.83 16.55 -9.41
CA LEU A 82 27.68 17.41 -8.59
C LEU A 82 27.18 18.84 -8.78
N VAL A 83 26.70 19.46 -7.70
CA VAL A 83 26.57 20.91 -7.58
C VAL A 83 27.62 21.31 -6.56
N GLU A 84 28.68 21.98 -7.01
CA GLU A 84 29.53 22.77 -6.12
C GLU A 84 29.16 24.24 -6.31
N GLU A 85 28.98 24.89 -5.17
CA GLU A 85 28.50 26.25 -4.94
C GLU A 85 29.58 27.29 -5.31
N ALA A 86 29.13 28.46 -5.80
CA ALA A 86 29.94 29.66 -5.95
C ALA A 86 29.16 30.87 -5.43
#